data_AF-A0A1H0Q9Y1-F1
#
_entry.id   AF-A0A1H0Q9Y1-F1
#
_cell.length_a   1.000
_cell.length_b   1.000
_cell.length_c   1.000
_cell.angle_alpha   90.00
_cell.angle_beta   90.00
_cell.angle_gamma   90.00
#
_symmetry.space_group_name_H-M   'P 1'
#
loop_
_entity.id
_entity.type
_entity.pdbx_description
1 polymer ?
#
loop_
_entity_poly.entity_id
_entity_poly.type
_entity_poly.pdbx_seq_one_letter_code
_entity_poly.pdbx_strand_id
1 'polypeptide(L)'
;MNTKKEEVRKQIQLFFKLLEKHKDIPQSIPYFKSYLRQLIMKNRGSDTMIPTIEMMTVLKNEKPLVFQLLKQQSKGDYNLEFLTGLSMNYEDAKGKLELFLNQE
;
A
#
# COMPACT_ATOMS: atom_id res chain seq x y z
N MET A 1 -1.35 -26.16 -2.10
CA MET A 1 -1.99 -24.94 -2.64
C MET A 1 -2.10 -23.91 -1.51
N ASN A 2 -1.11 -23.03 -1.35
CA ASN A 2 -1.12 -21.95 -0.34
C ASN A 2 -0.55 -20.63 -0.90
N THR A 3 -0.32 -20.56 -2.21
CA THR A 3 0.46 -19.51 -2.89
C THR A 3 -0.20 -18.13 -2.88
N LYS A 4 -1.54 -18.06 -2.82
CA LYS A 4 -2.28 -16.78 -2.82
C LYS A 4 -2.15 -16.03 -1.48
N LYS A 5 -2.33 -16.72 -0.35
CA LYS A 5 -2.19 -16.15 1.01
C LYS A 5 -0.75 -15.70 1.25
N GLU A 6 0.21 -16.53 0.86
CA GLU A 6 1.64 -16.20 0.92
C GLU A 6 2.00 -14.96 0.09
N GLU A 7 1.40 -14.79 -1.10
CA GLU A 7 1.64 -13.59 -1.92
C GLU A 7 1.10 -12.32 -1.25
N VAL A 8 -0.10 -12.35 -0.66
CA VAL A 8 -0.65 -11.21 0.10
C VAL A 8 0.27 -10.86 1.26
N ARG A 9 0.66 -11.85 2.06
CA ARG A 9 1.56 -11.67 3.20
C ARG A 9 2.88 -11.05 2.77
N LYS A 10 3.45 -11.54 1.67
CA LYS A 10 4.70 -11.01 1.08
C LYS A 10 4.54 -9.56 0.65
N GLN A 11 3.43 -9.17 0.02
CA GLN A 11 3.19 -7.79 -0.38
C GLN A 11 3.07 -6.86 0.84
N ILE A 12 2.36 -7.29 1.90
CA ILE A 12 2.23 -6.54 3.14
C ILE A 12 3.59 -6.37 3.83
N GLN A 13 4.40 -7.43 3.90
CA GLN A 13 5.76 -7.36 4.47
C GLN A 13 6.67 -6.41 3.68
N LEU A 14 6.60 -6.45 2.34
CA LEU A 14 7.37 -5.54 1.48
C LEU A 14 6.95 -4.07 1.70
N PHE A 15 5.66 -3.83 1.92
CA PHE A 15 5.14 -2.50 2.24
C PHE A 15 5.67 -1.97 3.58
N PHE A 16 5.62 -2.76 4.65
CA PHE A 16 6.17 -2.33 5.94
C PHE A 16 7.68 -2.08 5.88
N LYS A 17 8.43 -2.95 5.18
CA LYS A 17 9.87 -2.72 4.93
C LYS A 17 10.13 -1.42 4.17
N LEU A 18 9.26 -1.06 3.22
CA LEU A 18 9.36 0.19 2.48
C LEU A 18 9.12 1.40 3.39
N LEU A 19 8.13 1.32 4.29
CA LEU A 19 7.84 2.37 5.29
C LEU A 19 9.00 2.57 6.27
N GLU A 20 9.63 1.49 6.74
CA GLU A 20 10.77 1.54 7.64
C GLU A 20 12.02 2.11 6.96
N LYS A 21 12.29 1.66 5.72
CA LYS A 21 13.51 2.02 4.98
C LYS A 21 13.52 3.48 4.51
N HIS A 22 12.36 4.03 4.15
CA HIS A 22 12.28 5.34 3.53
C HIS A 22 11.62 6.39 4.44
N LYS A 23 12.29 7.53 4.60
CA LYS A 23 11.79 8.67 5.39
C LYS A 23 10.61 9.35 4.69
N ASP A 24 9.80 10.10 5.44
CA ASP A 24 8.71 10.92 4.89
C ASP A 24 9.26 12.21 4.26
N ILE A 25 9.94 12.06 3.11
CA ILE A 25 10.57 13.17 2.37
C ILE A 25 10.30 13.03 0.87
N PRO A 26 10.33 14.12 0.09
CA PRO A 26 10.02 14.08 -1.34
C PRO A 26 10.91 13.11 -2.15
N GLN A 27 12.17 12.94 -1.73
CA GLN A 27 13.12 12.03 -2.39
C GLN A 27 12.70 10.56 -2.29
N SER A 28 11.81 10.22 -1.36
CA SER A 28 11.30 8.86 -1.19
C SER A 28 10.20 8.50 -2.21
N ILE A 29 9.57 9.49 -2.87
CA ILE A 29 8.41 9.28 -3.76
C ILE A 29 8.66 8.22 -4.85
N PRO A 30 9.80 8.20 -5.57
CA PRO A 30 10.01 7.23 -6.64
C PRO A 30 9.91 5.78 -6.17
N TYR A 31 10.37 5.49 -4.93
CA TYR A 31 10.31 4.16 -4.35
C TYR A 31 8.86 3.73 -4.06
N PHE A 32 8.07 4.60 -3.43
CA PHE A 32 6.65 4.35 -3.18
C PHE A 32 5.84 4.25 -4.48
N LYS A 33 6.10 5.12 -5.45
CA LYS A 33 5.43 5.10 -6.76
C LYS A 33 5.70 3.81 -7.52
N SER A 34 6.95 3.34 -7.52
CA SER A 34 7.32 2.05 -8.14
C SER A 34 6.60 0.88 -7.49
N TYR A 35 6.57 0.86 -6.16
CA TYR A 35 5.86 -0.17 -5.39
C TYR A 35 4.36 -0.19 -5.71
N LEU A 36 3.68 0.96 -5.65
CA LEU A 36 2.24 1.06 -5.90
C LEU A 36 1.86 0.63 -7.32
N ARG A 37 2.68 0.94 -8.33
CA ARG A 37 2.46 0.44 -9.70
C ARG A 37 2.52 -1.08 -9.78
N GLN A 38 3.53 -1.69 -9.16
CA GLN A 38 3.64 -3.15 -9.10
C GLN A 38 2.46 -3.78 -8.36
N LEU A 39 2.01 -3.16 -7.27
CA LEU A 39 0.86 -3.58 -6.48
C LEU A 39 -0.44 -3.57 -7.32
N ILE A 40 -0.68 -2.49 -8.07
CA ILE A 40 -1.83 -2.39 -8.98
C ILE A 40 -1.76 -3.46 -10.07
N MET A 41 -0.59 -3.67 -10.67
CA MET A 41 -0.40 -4.72 -11.69
C MET A 41 -0.69 -6.11 -11.14
N LYS A 42 -0.25 -6.41 -9.91
CA LYS A 42 -0.52 -7.69 -9.24
C LYS A 42 -2.00 -7.90 -8.92
N ASN A 43 -2.72 -6.84 -8.57
CA ASN A 43 -4.17 -6.91 -8.34
C ASN A 43 -4.97 -7.08 -9.63
N ARG A 44 -4.47 -6.59 -10.77
CA ARG A 44 -5.15 -6.73 -12.07
C ARG A 44 -4.99 -8.17 -12.59
N GLY A 45 -6.08 -8.93 -12.61
CA GLY A 45 -6.11 -10.32 -13.11
C GLY A 45 -5.77 -11.37 -12.06
N SER A 46 -5.70 -10.98 -10.78
CA SER A 46 -5.52 -11.87 -9.64
C SER A 46 -6.87 -12.10 -8.95
N ASP A 47 -7.25 -13.36 -8.71
CA ASP A 47 -8.35 -13.71 -7.78
C ASP A 47 -8.04 -13.33 -6.33
N THR A 48 -6.81 -12.91 -6.06
CA THR A 48 -6.32 -12.56 -4.72
C THR A 48 -6.47 -11.07 -4.52
N MET A 49 -7.29 -10.69 -3.54
CA MET A 49 -7.53 -9.30 -3.17
C MET A 49 -6.47 -8.85 -2.17
N ILE A 50 -5.50 -8.05 -2.61
CA ILE A 50 -4.53 -7.43 -1.70
C ILE A 50 -5.21 -6.24 -1.00
N PRO A 51 -5.08 -6.08 0.33
CA PRO A 51 -5.72 -5.02 1.11
C PRO A 51 -5.10 -3.64 0.87
N THR A 52 -5.29 -3.11 -0.35
CA THR A 52 -4.72 -1.83 -0.79
C THR A 52 -5.29 -0.64 -0.03
N ILE A 53 -6.55 -0.70 0.41
CA ILE A 53 -7.19 0.39 1.16
C ILE A 53 -6.49 0.55 2.52
N GLU A 54 -6.27 -0.55 3.21
CA GLU A 54 -5.58 -0.59 4.49
C GLU A 54 -4.14 -0.08 4.34
N MET A 55 -3.42 -0.53 3.30
CA MET A 55 -2.06 -0.07 3.02
C MET A 55 -1.99 1.42 2.71
N MET A 56 -2.92 1.94 1.91
CA MET A 56 -2.97 3.39 1.60
C MET A 56 -3.35 4.22 2.83
N THR A 57 -4.21 3.70 3.69
CA THR A 57 -4.58 4.33 4.97
C THR A 57 -3.38 4.41 5.91
N VAL A 58 -2.60 3.34 6.04
CA VAL A 58 -1.36 3.34 6.81
C VAL A 58 -0.33 4.30 6.20
N LEU A 59 -0.15 4.30 4.88
CA LEU A 59 0.77 5.22 4.21
C LEU A 59 0.41 6.69 4.47
N LYS A 60 -0.89 7.03 4.41
CA LYS A 60 -1.39 8.38 4.69
C LYS A 60 -1.05 8.85 6.11
N ASN A 61 -1.08 7.94 7.09
CA ASN A 61 -0.83 8.26 8.49
C ASN A 61 0.67 8.28 8.82
N GLU A 62 1.42 7.27 8.36
CA GLU A 62 2.84 7.09 8.66
C GLU A 62 3.75 8.03 7.84
N LYS A 63 3.36 8.34 6.60
CA LYS A 63 4.13 9.12 5.64
C LYS A 63 3.23 10.15 4.93
N PRO A 64 2.62 11.10 5.67
CA PRO A 64 1.63 12.03 5.13
C PRO A 64 2.17 12.89 3.98
N LEU A 65 3.44 13.31 4.02
CA LEU A 65 4.03 14.12 2.95
C LEU A 65 4.16 13.32 1.67
N VAL A 66 4.72 12.10 1.75
CA VAL A 66 4.81 11.18 0.61
C VAL A 66 3.43 10.89 0.05
N PHE A 67 2.43 10.61 0.89
CA PHE A 67 1.05 10.37 0.44
C PHE A 67 0.46 11.57 -0.31
N GLN A 68 0.60 12.78 0.24
CA GLN A 68 0.11 13.99 -0.43
C GLN A 68 0.79 14.22 -1.78
N LEU A 69 2.11 14.07 -1.85
CA LEU A 69 2.86 14.27 -3.09
C LEU A 69 2.53 13.20 -4.13
N LEU A 70 2.31 11.95 -3.71
CA LEU A 70 1.80 10.88 -4.58
C LEU A 70 0.42 11.23 -5.13
N LYS A 71 -0.50 11.72 -4.28
CA LYS A 71 -1.85 12.14 -4.67
C LYS A 71 -1.83 13.32 -5.64
N GLN A 72 -0.90 14.25 -5.48
CA GLN A 72 -0.72 15.36 -6.43
C GLN A 72 -0.18 14.86 -7.77
N GLN A 73 0.78 13.94 -7.74
CA GLN A 73 1.37 13.33 -8.95
C GLN A 73 0.47 12.29 -9.63
N SER A 74 -0.61 11.85 -8.97
CA SER A 74 -1.59 10.92 -9.53
C SER A 74 -2.69 11.60 -10.33
N LYS A 75 -2.74 12.94 -10.36
CA LYS A 75 -3.69 13.68 -11.22
C LYS A 75 -3.44 13.28 -12.68
N GLY A 76 -4.36 12.50 -13.25
CA GLY A 76 -4.25 11.93 -14.60
C GLY A 76 -4.00 10.40 -14.65
N ASP A 77 -3.72 9.75 -13.53
CA ASP A 77 -3.68 8.28 -13.40
C ASP A 77 -4.85 7.81 -12.52
N TYR A 78 -5.96 7.43 -13.18
CA TYR A 78 -7.22 7.01 -12.54
C TYR A 78 -7.04 5.95 -11.43
N ASN A 79 -6.03 5.08 -11.52
CA ASN A 79 -5.84 4.01 -10.52
C ASN A 79 -5.19 4.54 -9.24
N LEU A 80 -4.20 5.42 -9.37
CA LEU A 80 -3.55 6.04 -8.21
C LEU A 80 -4.48 7.06 -7.55
N GLU A 81 -5.30 7.76 -8.34
CA GLU A 81 -6.31 8.68 -7.81
C GLU A 81 -7.38 7.96 -6.99
N PHE A 82 -7.87 6.81 -7.47
CA PHE A 82 -8.78 5.96 -6.70
C PHE A 82 -8.16 5.50 -5.37
N LEU A 83 -6.93 5.00 -5.40
CA LEU A 83 -6.23 4.51 -4.21
C LEU A 83 -5.94 5.60 -3.17
N THR A 84 -5.71 6.84 -3.60
CA THR A 84 -5.45 7.98 -2.71
C THR A 84 -6.73 8.68 -2.23
N GLY A 85 -7.89 8.26 -2.72
CA GLY A 85 -9.22 8.71 -2.28
C GLY A 85 -9.82 7.86 -1.17
N LEU A 86 -9.37 6.61 -1.01
CA LEU A 86 -9.91 5.66 -0.03
C LEU A 86 -9.23 5.88 1.33
N SER A 87 -10.04 6.03 2.38
CA SER A 87 -9.54 6.07 3.75
C SER A 87 -10.51 5.38 4.69
N MET A 88 -9.94 4.60 5.62
CA MET A 88 -10.64 4.08 6.79
C MET A 88 -9.93 4.55 8.07
N ASN A 89 -10.34 4.06 9.23
CA ASN A 89 -9.63 4.31 10.48
C ASN A 89 -8.23 3.66 10.42
N TYR A 90 -7.20 4.40 10.85
CA TYR A 90 -5.81 3.93 10.83
C TYR A 90 -5.58 2.70 11.72
N GLU A 91 -6.13 2.67 12.92
CA GLU A 91 -5.95 1.55 13.85
C GLU A 91 -6.59 0.29 13.29
N ASP A 92 -7.79 0.40 12.72
CA ASP A 92 -8.47 -0.70 12.05
C ASP A 92 -7.68 -1.19 10.82
N ALA A 93 -7.10 -0.28 10.04
CA ALA A 93 -6.30 -0.62 8.88
C ALA A 93 -5.03 -1.38 9.28
N LYS A 94 -4.32 -0.89 10.30
CA LYS A 94 -3.10 -1.52 10.80
C LYS A 94 -3.40 -2.88 11.42
N GLY A 95 -4.42 -2.98 12.26
CA GLY A 95 -4.85 -4.24 12.87
C GLY A 95 -5.21 -5.29 11.83
N LYS A 96 -5.93 -4.91 10.77
CA LYS A 96 -6.23 -5.83 9.64
C LYS A 96 -4.97 -6.32 8.93
N LEU A 97 -4.00 -5.43 8.66
CA LEU A 97 -2.73 -5.85 8.03
C LEU A 97 -1.95 -6.80 8.93
N GLU A 98 -1.94 -6.57 10.24
CA GLU A 98 -1.30 -7.46 11.22
C GLU A 98 -1.99 -8.83 11.28
N LEU A 99 -3.33 -8.89 11.18
CA LEU A 99 -4.05 -10.17 11.07
C LEU A 99 -3.60 -10.97 9.84
N PHE A 100 -3.41 -10.34 8.68
CA PHE A 100 -2.88 -11.03 7.49
C PHE A 100 -1.43 -11.53 7.68
N LEU A 101 -0.66 -10.92 8.59
CA LEU A 101 0.70 -11.35 8.90
C LEU A 101 0.76 -12.48 9.92
N ASN A 102 -0.22 -12.57 10.82
CA ASN A 102 -0.25 -13.47 11.97
C ASN A 102 -1.12 -14.71 11.78
N GLN A 103 -1.93 -14.79 10.72
CA GLN A 103 -2.66 -16.01 10.39
C GLN A 103 -1.68 -17.08 9.85
N GLU A 104 -1.22 -17.97 10.74
CA GLU A 104 -0.60 -19.26 10.38
C GLU A 104 -1.57 -20.16 9.60
#